data_AF-A0A970LJH5-F1
#
_entry.id   AF-A0A970LJH5-F1
#
_cell.length_a   1.000
_cell.length_b   1.000
_cell.length_c   1.000
_cell.angle_alpha   90.00
_cell.angle_beta   90.00
_cell.angle_gamma   90.00
#
_symmetry.space_group_name_H-M   'P 1'
#
loop_
_entity.id
_entity.type
_entity.pdbx_description
1 polymer ?
#
loop_
_entity_poly.entity_id
_entity_poly.type
_entity_poly.pdbx_seq_one_letter_code
_entity_poly.pdbx_strand_id
1 'polypeptide(L)'
;MGFASSVIFLTYPKELCRVLFSCPKAGVLLFWSALPCILEYWLFTIMAILNGAGFQNKVLHCTLANILIMTACILFLVPIQRLNIYGYVIGFAISSGYVVLKGISILRKQMEIKLNLSEIIMKPLFCSALMLVSIKSLNNYLILYSTTRFNMIISYTAGLAIYFFFLLLLKIINPMRTKKNMNC
;
A
#
# COMPACT_ATOMS: atom_id res chain seq x y z
N MET A 1 1.00 5.58 3.78
CA MET A 1 2.12 5.17 2.91
C MET A 1 1.70 4.19 1.83
N GLY A 2 0.92 3.14 2.13
CA GLY A 2 0.47 2.15 1.13
C GLY A 2 -0.07 2.75 -0.18
N PHE A 3 -0.97 3.73 -0.11
CA PHE A 3 -1.50 4.43 -1.29
C PHE A 3 -0.42 5.14 -2.14
N ALA A 4 0.55 5.80 -1.51
CA ALA A 4 1.63 6.49 -2.22
C ALA A 4 2.54 5.49 -2.95
N SER A 5 2.89 4.39 -2.29
CA SER A 5 3.68 3.30 -2.90
C SER A 5 2.96 2.68 -4.10
N SER A 6 1.65 2.42 -3.99
CA SER A 6 0.85 1.92 -5.10
C SER A 6 0.84 2.87 -6.30
N VAL A 7 0.71 4.18 -6.07
CA VAL A 7 0.76 5.19 -7.14
C VAL A 7 2.12 5.18 -7.84
N ILE A 8 3.23 5.11 -7.09
CA ILE A 8 4.57 5.03 -7.68
C ILE A 8 4.71 3.78 -8.55
N PHE A 9 4.27 2.63 -8.04
CA PHE A 9 4.38 1.37 -8.78
C PHE A 9 3.46 1.30 -10.01
N LEU A 10 2.32 2.01 -10.00
CA LEU A 10 1.42 2.07 -11.14
C LEU A 10 1.89 3.02 -12.25
N THR A 11 2.61 4.09 -11.93
CA THR A 11 2.84 5.18 -12.89
C THR A 11 3.90 4.83 -13.94
N TYR A 12 5.08 4.37 -13.52
CA TYR A 12 6.14 3.91 -14.45
C TYR A 12 6.82 2.63 -13.93
N PRO A 13 6.13 1.48 -13.91
CA PRO A 13 6.66 0.23 -13.37
C PRO A 13 7.90 -0.29 -14.11
N LYS A 14 7.90 -0.24 -15.44
CA LYS A 14 8.99 -0.77 -16.28
C LYS A 14 10.29 0.01 -16.08
N GLU A 15 10.19 1.33 -16.07
CA GLU A 15 11.35 2.20 -15.86
C GLU A 15 11.87 2.09 -14.44
N LEU A 16 10.99 1.92 -13.45
CA LEU A 16 11.41 1.69 -12.07
C LEU A 16 12.18 0.36 -11.94
N CYS A 17 11.68 -0.71 -12.56
CA CYS A 17 12.38 -2.00 -12.59
C CYS A 17 13.67 -1.96 -13.43
N ARG A 18 13.74 -1.11 -14.45
CA ARG A 18 14.96 -0.89 -15.24
C ARG A 18 16.04 -0.23 -14.39
N VAL A 19 15.69 0.81 -13.64
CA VAL A 19 16.64 1.55 -12.80
C VAL A 19 17.08 0.74 -11.58
N LEU A 20 16.16 0.06 -10.90
CA LEU A 20 16.45 -0.66 -9.65
C LEU A 20 16.97 -2.09 -9.86
N PHE A 21 16.44 -2.82 -10.84
CA PHE A 21 16.66 -4.26 -10.99
C PHE A 21 17.29 -4.65 -12.34
N SER A 22 17.58 -3.68 -13.22
CA SER A 22 18.04 -3.92 -14.60
C SER A 22 17.16 -4.90 -15.41
N CYS A 23 15.90 -5.13 -14.98
CA CYS A 23 15.01 -6.12 -15.56
C CYS A 23 13.62 -5.51 -15.81
N PRO A 24 13.36 -4.94 -17.00
CA PRO A 24 12.10 -4.25 -17.29
C PRO A 24 10.89 -5.21 -17.36
N LYS A 25 11.13 -6.51 -17.57
CA LYS A 25 10.08 -7.55 -17.59
C LYS A 25 9.38 -7.70 -16.23
N ALA A 26 10.09 -7.45 -15.13
CA ALA A 26 9.52 -7.49 -13.78
C ALA A 26 8.49 -6.37 -13.53
N GLY A 27 8.46 -5.33 -14.37
CA GLY A 27 7.50 -4.24 -14.27
C GLY A 27 6.05 -4.70 -14.40
N VAL A 28 5.77 -5.79 -15.13
CA VAL A 28 4.40 -6.33 -15.23
C VAL A 28 3.95 -6.86 -13.88
N LEU A 29 4.76 -7.67 -13.20
CA LEU A 29 4.44 -8.16 -11.87
C LEU A 29 4.28 -7.00 -10.88
N LEU A 30 5.19 -6.02 -10.92
CA LEU A 30 5.16 -4.86 -10.03
C LEU A 30 3.87 -4.04 -10.20
N PHE A 31 3.44 -3.83 -11.44
CA PHE A 31 2.19 -3.11 -11.75
C PHE A 31 0.98 -3.80 -11.13
N TRP A 32 0.89 -5.12 -11.28
CA TRP A 32 -0.23 -5.89 -10.76
C TRP A 32 -0.18 -6.06 -9.23
N SER A 33 1.01 -6.13 -8.64
CA SER A 33 1.18 -6.16 -7.17
C SER A 33 0.93 -4.81 -6.49
N ALA A 34 0.89 -3.72 -7.24
CA ALA A 34 0.69 -2.38 -6.68
C ALA A 34 -0.65 -2.24 -5.93
N LEU A 35 -1.71 -2.92 -6.37
CA LEU A 35 -3.02 -2.87 -5.71
C LEU A 35 -3.01 -3.62 -4.36
N PRO A 36 -2.58 -4.90 -4.28
CA PRO A 36 -2.41 -5.59 -3.01
C PRO A 36 -1.50 -4.88 -2.00
N CYS A 37 -0.52 -4.08 -2.42
CA CYS A 37 0.33 -3.31 -1.50
C CYS A 37 -0.45 -2.42 -0.52
N ILE A 38 -1.64 -1.93 -0.90
CA ILE A 38 -2.48 -1.14 0.00
C ILE A 38 -3.00 -2.02 1.15
N LEU A 39 -3.46 -3.23 0.82
CA LEU A 39 -3.94 -4.20 1.79
C LEU A 39 -2.80 -4.69 2.68
N GLU A 40 -1.63 -4.95 2.12
CA GLU A 40 -0.46 -5.38 2.88
C GLU A 40 0.02 -4.29 3.86
N TYR A 41 -0.05 -3.02 3.48
CA TYR A 41 0.23 -1.93 4.39
C TYR A 41 -0.75 -1.89 5.58
N TRP A 42 -2.05 -2.13 5.31
CA TRP A 42 -3.06 -2.27 6.35
C TRP A 42 -2.80 -3.48 7.25
N LEU A 43 -2.40 -4.61 6.66
CA LEU A 43 -2.03 -5.82 7.37
C LEU A 43 -0.94 -5.53 8.40
N PHE A 44 0.19 -4.96 7.99
CA PHE A 44 1.29 -4.64 8.91
C PHE A 44 0.88 -3.65 10.00
N THR A 45 0.03 -2.67 9.67
CA THR A 45 -0.44 -1.68 10.63
C THR A 45 -1.32 -2.35 11.71
N ILE A 46 -2.28 -3.18 11.32
CA ILE A 46 -3.15 -3.89 12.26
C ILE A 46 -2.36 -4.88 13.12
N MET A 47 -1.40 -5.60 12.53
CA MET A 47 -0.55 -6.52 13.28
C MET A 47 0.33 -5.80 14.29
N ALA A 48 0.89 -4.63 13.94
CA ALA A 48 1.64 -3.81 14.87
C ALA A 48 0.75 -3.34 16.05
N ILE A 49 -0.47 -2.89 15.78
CA ILE A 49 -1.42 -2.47 16.83
C ILE A 49 -1.79 -3.66 17.74
N LEU A 50 -2.12 -4.82 17.17
CA LEU A 50 -2.48 -6.02 17.94
C LEU A 50 -1.30 -6.54 18.78
N ASN A 51 -0.08 -6.53 18.23
CA ASN A 51 1.13 -6.89 18.98
C ASN A 51 1.39 -5.90 20.12
N GLY A 52 1.24 -4.59 19.89
CA GLY A 52 1.42 -3.56 20.91
C GLY A 52 0.37 -3.62 22.03
N ALA A 53 -0.83 -4.14 21.74
CA ALA A 53 -1.90 -4.32 22.72
C ALA A 53 -1.86 -5.67 23.47
N GLY A 54 -0.81 -6.48 23.27
CA GLY A 54 -0.64 -7.76 23.97
C GLY A 54 -1.35 -8.96 23.34
N PHE A 55 -1.99 -8.83 22.17
CA PHE A 55 -2.65 -9.94 21.46
C PHE A 55 -1.71 -10.73 20.53
N GLN A 56 -0.47 -10.96 20.96
CA GLN A 56 0.59 -11.60 20.16
C GLN A 56 0.19 -12.98 19.63
N ASN A 57 -0.50 -13.80 20.44
CA ASN A 57 -0.99 -15.11 20.01
C ASN A 57 -1.94 -15.02 18.80
N LYS A 58 -2.83 -14.01 18.78
CA LYS A 58 -3.76 -13.80 17.65
C LYS A 58 -3.02 -13.32 16.41
N VAL A 59 -2.01 -12.48 16.58
CA VAL A 59 -1.14 -12.04 15.48
C VAL A 59 -0.42 -13.23 14.88
N LEU A 60 0.15 -14.11 15.71
CA LEU A 60 0.82 -15.32 15.26
C LEU A 60 -0.11 -16.21 14.42
N HIS A 61 -1.34 -16.46 14.90
CA HIS A 61 -2.34 -17.19 14.12
C HIS A 61 -2.70 -16.50 12.79
N CYS A 62 -2.76 -15.18 12.77
CA CYS A 62 -3.04 -14.43 11.54
C CYS A 62 -1.88 -14.48 10.55
N THR A 63 -0.64 -14.35 11.01
CA THR A 63 0.57 -14.45 10.18
C THR A 63 0.73 -15.86 9.62
N LEU A 64 0.51 -16.89 10.44
CA LEU A 64 0.49 -18.28 9.96
C LEU A 64 -0.59 -18.49 8.89
N ALA A 65 -1.81 -17.98 9.12
CA ALA A 65 -2.86 -18.04 8.11
C ALA A 65 -2.47 -17.29 6.82
N ASN A 66 -1.82 -16.13 6.92
CA ASN A 66 -1.33 -15.39 5.75
C ASN A 66 -0.37 -16.25 4.91
N ILE A 67 0.64 -16.83 5.56
CA ILE A 67 1.65 -17.66 4.91
C ILE A 67 1.00 -18.90 4.30
N LEU A 68 0.14 -19.60 5.03
CA LEU A 68 -0.53 -20.80 4.53
C LEU A 68 -1.41 -20.52 3.32
N ILE A 69 -2.22 -19.45 3.37
CA ILE A 69 -3.08 -19.06 2.25
C ILE A 69 -2.22 -18.66 1.05
N MET A 70 -1.18 -17.85 1.27
CA MET A 70 -0.28 -17.40 0.22
C MET A 70 0.44 -18.58 -0.46
N THR A 71 1.03 -19.47 0.33
CA THR A 71 1.70 -20.68 -0.17
C THR A 71 0.73 -21.59 -0.91
N ALA A 72 -0.47 -21.83 -0.37
CA ALA A 72 -1.50 -22.62 -1.05
C ALA A 72 -1.87 -21.99 -2.41
N CYS A 73 -2.13 -20.69 -2.44
CA CYS A 73 -2.43 -19.98 -3.69
C CYS A 73 -1.28 -20.10 -4.70
N ILE A 74 -0.02 -19.95 -4.26
CA ILE A 74 1.13 -20.11 -5.15
C ILE A 74 1.19 -21.52 -5.73
N LEU A 75 1.06 -22.56 -4.88
CA LEU A 75 1.15 -23.96 -5.31
C LEU A 75 0.01 -24.38 -6.26
N PHE A 76 -1.19 -23.81 -6.11
CA PHE A 76 -2.33 -24.18 -6.97
C PHE A 76 -2.51 -23.26 -8.18
N LEU A 77 -2.28 -21.94 -8.06
CA LEU A 77 -2.59 -20.97 -9.12
C LEU A 77 -1.41 -20.71 -10.06
N VAL A 78 -0.15 -20.77 -9.58
CA VAL A 78 1.02 -20.50 -10.43
C VAL A 78 1.26 -21.57 -11.50
N PRO A 79 1.06 -22.88 -11.22
CA PRO A 79 1.24 -23.91 -12.25
C PRO A 79 0.25 -23.82 -13.42
N ILE A 80 -0.87 -23.11 -13.27
CA ILE A 80 -1.86 -22.94 -14.33
C ILE A 80 -1.28 -21.98 -15.39
N GLN A 81 -0.98 -22.48 -16.60
CA GLN A 81 -0.35 -21.69 -17.69
C GLN A 81 -1.05 -20.36 -17.98
N ARG A 82 -2.39 -20.29 -17.81
CA ARG A 82 -3.17 -19.07 -18.03
C ARG A 82 -2.97 -18.00 -16.95
N LEU A 83 -2.65 -18.41 -15.73
CA LEU A 83 -2.55 -17.52 -14.56
C LEU A 83 -1.09 -17.23 -14.21
N ASN A 84 -0.19 -18.22 -14.22
CA ASN A 84 1.25 -18.05 -14.04
C ASN A 84 1.61 -16.97 -12.98
N ILE A 85 2.20 -15.84 -13.39
CA ILE A 85 2.60 -14.72 -12.51
C ILE A 85 1.38 -14.01 -11.87
N TYR A 86 0.23 -13.97 -12.54
CA TYR A 86 -1.01 -13.43 -11.98
C TYR A 86 -1.55 -14.28 -10.83
N GLY A 87 -1.26 -15.59 -10.83
CA GLY A 87 -1.62 -16.49 -9.74
C GLY A 87 -1.01 -16.04 -8.40
N TYR A 88 0.24 -15.57 -8.43
CA TYR A 88 0.90 -14.96 -7.27
C TYR A 88 0.19 -13.68 -6.81
N VAL A 89 -0.18 -12.78 -7.74
CA VAL A 89 -0.84 -11.52 -7.40
C VAL A 89 -2.20 -11.76 -6.75
N ILE A 90 -2.96 -12.72 -7.28
CA ILE A 90 -4.26 -13.12 -6.72
C ILE A 90 -4.07 -13.70 -5.33
N GLY A 91 -3.12 -14.61 -5.14
CA GLY A 91 -2.78 -15.15 -3.82
C GLY A 91 -2.41 -14.05 -2.82
N PHE A 92 -1.60 -13.09 -3.25
CA PHE A 92 -1.18 -11.96 -2.43
C PHE A 92 -2.36 -11.06 -2.04
N ALA A 93 -3.30 -10.80 -2.95
CA ALA A 93 -4.51 -10.04 -2.66
C ALA A 93 -5.44 -10.79 -1.67
N ILE A 94 -5.63 -12.09 -1.87
CA ILE A 94 -6.52 -12.92 -1.05
C ILE A 94 -5.96 -13.07 0.37
N SER A 95 -4.67 -13.37 0.50
CA SER A 95 -4.03 -13.59 1.80
C SER A 95 -4.04 -12.32 2.65
N SER A 96 -3.60 -11.20 2.07
CA SER A 96 -3.59 -9.89 2.74
C SER A 96 -5.00 -9.43 3.07
N GLY A 97 -5.96 -9.59 2.15
CA GLY A 97 -7.37 -9.26 2.36
C GLY A 97 -8.00 -10.05 3.51
N TYR A 98 -7.84 -11.38 3.53
CA TYR A 98 -8.37 -12.24 4.60
C TYR A 98 -7.88 -11.80 5.98
N VAL A 99 -6.58 -11.54 6.10
CA VAL A 99 -5.97 -11.22 7.38
C VAL A 99 -6.31 -9.79 7.82
N VAL A 100 -6.40 -8.82 6.91
CA VAL A 100 -6.90 -7.48 7.22
C VAL A 100 -8.32 -7.54 7.79
N LEU A 101 -9.22 -8.27 7.14
CA LEU A 101 -10.61 -8.42 7.61
C LEU A 101 -10.67 -9.06 9.01
N LYS A 102 -9.90 -10.14 9.21
CA LYS A 102 -9.81 -10.81 10.51
C LYS A 102 -9.23 -9.89 11.59
N GLY A 103 -8.17 -9.15 11.26
CA GLY A 103 -7.53 -8.19 12.14
C GLY A 103 -8.46 -7.05 12.56
N ILE A 104 -9.20 -6.47 11.62
CA ILE A 104 -10.23 -5.45 11.91
C ILE A 104 -11.31 -6.02 12.83
N SER A 105 -11.77 -7.26 12.58
CA SER A 105 -12.77 -7.89 13.46
C SER A 105 -12.25 -8.09 14.88
N ILE A 106 -10.98 -8.46 15.06
CA ILE A 106 -10.37 -8.61 16.39
C ILE A 106 -10.28 -7.25 17.07
N LEU A 107 -9.81 -6.23 16.34
CA LEU A 107 -9.63 -4.88 16.83
C LEU A 107 -10.96 -4.26 17.31
N ARG A 108 -12.04 -4.45 16.53
CA ARG A 108 -13.37 -3.98 16.90
C ARG A 108 -13.95 -4.72 18.10
N LYS A 109 -13.75 -6.03 18.21
CA LYS A 109 -14.30 -6.86 19.29
C LYS A 109 -13.56 -6.67 20.63
N GLN A 110 -12.25 -6.41 20.60
CA GLN A 110 -11.43 -6.44 21.83
C GLN A 110 -11.00 -5.08 22.34
N MET A 111 -10.92 -4.07 21.48
CA MET A 111 -10.44 -2.74 21.88
C MET A 111 -11.53 -1.66 21.80
N GLU A 112 -12.76 -2.01 21.41
CA GLU A 112 -13.89 -1.08 21.21
C GLU A 112 -13.55 0.17 20.35
N ILE A 113 -12.51 0.08 19.52
CA ILE A 113 -12.07 1.21 18.71
C ILE A 113 -13.10 1.46 17.61
N LYS A 114 -13.76 2.62 17.69
CA LYS A 114 -14.60 3.14 16.61
C LYS A 114 -13.72 3.60 15.45
N LEU A 115 -13.37 2.67 14.56
CA LEU A 115 -12.68 2.99 13.32
C LEU A 115 -13.64 3.62 12.31
N ASN A 116 -13.50 4.92 12.08
CA ASN A 116 -14.12 5.60 10.95
C ASN A 116 -13.32 5.30 9.68
N LEU A 117 -13.53 4.12 9.10
CA LEU A 117 -12.83 3.63 7.90
C LEU A 117 -12.94 4.63 6.73
N SER A 118 -14.09 5.28 6.57
CA SER A 118 -14.31 6.28 5.51
C SER A 118 -13.35 7.46 5.63
N GLU A 119 -13.19 8.03 6.82
CA GLU A 119 -12.29 9.18 7.04
C GLU A 119 -10.81 8.77 6.88
N ILE A 120 -10.47 7.57 7.34
CA ILE A 120 -9.10 7.03 7.29
C ILE A 120 -8.68 6.69 5.86
N ILE A 121 -9.60 6.25 5.00
CA ILE A 121 -9.31 5.85 3.63
C ILE A 121 -9.45 7.02 2.64
N MET A 122 -10.51 7.82 2.75
CA MET A 122 -10.81 8.87 1.77
C MET A 122 -9.73 9.96 1.73
N LYS A 123 -9.21 10.38 2.89
CA LYS A 123 -8.17 11.43 2.95
C LYS A 123 -6.86 11.03 2.25
N PRO A 124 -6.21 9.89 2.58
CA PRO A 124 -4.99 9.49 1.88
C PRO A 124 -5.26 9.10 0.42
N LEU A 125 -6.47 8.63 0.09
CA LEU A 125 -6.86 8.39 -1.30
C LEU A 125 -6.84 9.69 -2.11
N PHE A 126 -7.42 10.77 -1.57
CA PHE A 126 -7.40 12.09 -2.22
C PHE A 126 -5.96 12.61 -2.40
N CYS A 127 -5.10 12.50 -1.38
CA CYS A 127 -3.68 12.85 -1.51
C CYS A 127 -2.96 12.02 -2.58
N SER A 128 -3.27 10.72 -2.66
CA SER A 128 -2.65 9.83 -3.65
C SER A 128 -3.09 10.14 -5.08
N ALA A 129 -4.33 10.57 -5.28
CA ALA A 129 -4.81 11.04 -6.58
C ALA A 129 -4.07 12.32 -7.02
N LEU A 130 -3.91 13.29 -6.11
CA LEU A 130 -3.12 14.50 -6.37
C LEU A 130 -1.65 14.19 -6.69
N MET A 131 -1.06 13.21 -6.01
CA MET A 131 0.29 12.73 -6.29
C MET A 131 0.39 12.15 -7.70
N LEU A 132 -0.57 11.32 -8.12
CA LEU A 132 -0.60 10.73 -9.46
C LEU A 132 -0.66 11.80 -10.56
N VAL A 133 -1.55 12.79 -10.39
CA VAL A 133 -1.67 13.91 -11.33
C VAL A 133 -0.37 14.70 -11.40
N SER A 134 0.22 15.03 -10.25
CA SER A 134 1.48 15.77 -10.17
C SER A 134 2.61 15.05 -10.87
N ILE A 135 2.78 13.75 -10.64
CA ILE A 135 3.84 12.94 -11.27
C ILE A 135 3.67 12.91 -12.80
N LYS A 136 2.45 12.70 -13.30
CA LYS A 136 2.18 12.68 -14.74
C LYS A 136 2.42 14.02 -15.40
N SER A 137 1.93 15.11 -14.80
CA SER A 137 2.10 16.47 -15.32
C SER A 137 3.56 16.89 -15.33
N LEU A 138 4.29 16.65 -14.24
CA LEU A 138 5.72 16.95 -14.14
C LEU A 138 6.52 16.13 -15.16
N ASN A 139 6.28 14.83 -15.27
CA ASN A 139 7.04 14.02 -16.22
C ASN A 139 6.77 14.42 -17.68
N ASN A 140 5.52 14.75 -18.03
CA ASN A 140 5.19 15.23 -19.37
C ASN A 140 5.88 16.57 -19.68
N TYR A 141 5.89 17.49 -18.71
CA TYR A 141 6.62 18.76 -18.82
C TYR A 141 8.14 18.52 -18.97
N LEU A 142 8.74 17.66 -18.15
CA LEU A 142 10.17 17.38 -18.22
C LEU A 142 10.56 16.71 -19.55
N ILE A 143 9.74 15.81 -20.10
CA ILE A 143 10.01 15.19 -21.41
C ILE A 143 10.02 16.24 -22.54
N LEU A 144 9.15 17.25 -22.47
CA LEU A 144 9.07 18.31 -23.48
C LEU A 144 10.27 19.27 -23.46
N TYR A 145 10.85 19.53 -22.29
CA TYR A 145 11.89 20.55 -22.11
C TYR A 145 13.30 20.00 -21.83
N SER A 146 13.44 18.73 -21.47
CA SER A 146 14.73 18.14 -21.08
C SER A 146 14.80 16.64 -21.36
N THR A 147 15.73 16.18 -22.18
CA THR A 147 15.92 14.75 -22.51
C THR A 147 16.92 14.07 -21.56
N THR A 148 16.73 14.15 -20.25
CA THR A 148 17.59 13.43 -19.29
C THR A 148 16.98 12.10 -18.84
N ARG A 149 17.82 11.08 -18.65
CA ARG A 149 17.42 9.75 -18.18
C ARG A 149 16.82 9.75 -16.76
N PHE A 150 16.95 10.85 -16.03
CA PHE A 150 16.55 10.98 -14.62
C PHE A 150 15.21 11.72 -14.41
N ASN A 151 14.55 12.17 -15.48
CA ASN A 151 13.28 12.90 -15.41
C ASN A 151 12.22 12.22 -14.54
N MET A 152 12.17 10.89 -14.60
CA MET A 152 11.24 10.08 -13.82
C MET A 152 11.53 10.11 -12.31
N ILE A 153 12.81 10.03 -11.93
CA ILE A 153 13.21 10.08 -10.50
C ILE A 153 12.85 11.45 -9.92
N ILE A 154 13.13 12.52 -10.67
CA ILE A 154 12.78 13.90 -10.29
C ILE A 154 11.25 14.06 -10.14
N SER A 155 10.48 13.49 -11.07
CA SER A 155 9.02 13.53 -11.00
C SER A 155 8.47 12.77 -9.79
N TYR A 156 9.08 11.64 -9.42
CA TYR A 156 8.70 10.87 -8.23
C TYR A 156 9.05 11.57 -6.93
N THR A 157 10.24 12.16 -6.81
CA THR A 157 10.63 12.89 -5.59
C THR A 157 9.74 14.11 -5.39
N ALA A 158 9.44 14.86 -6.46
CA ALA A 158 8.51 15.98 -6.42
C ALA A 158 7.08 15.54 -6.06
N GLY A 159 6.57 14.48 -6.69
CA GLY A 159 5.24 13.93 -6.38
C GLY A 159 5.11 13.47 -4.93
N LEU A 160 6.15 12.83 -4.39
CA LEU A 160 6.22 12.40 -2.99
C LEU A 160 6.27 13.61 -2.04
N ALA A 161 7.04 14.65 -2.36
CA ALA A 161 7.06 15.90 -1.58
C ALA A 161 5.67 16.56 -1.51
N ILE A 162 4.96 16.63 -2.65
CA ILE A 162 3.58 17.14 -2.72
C ILE A 162 2.64 16.28 -1.87
N TYR A 163 2.75 14.95 -1.95
CA TYR A 163 1.95 14.04 -1.13
C TYR A 163 2.11 14.33 0.38
N PHE A 164 3.36 14.47 0.85
CA PHE A 164 3.64 14.79 2.26
C PHE A 164 3.14 16.18 2.66
N PHE A 165 3.33 17.18 1.79
CA PHE A 165 2.85 18.54 2.02
C PHE A 165 1.32 18.60 2.20
N PHE A 166 0.57 17.95 1.31
CA PHE A 166 -0.89 17.87 1.43
C PHE A 166 -1.33 17.06 2.64
N LEU A 167 -0.63 15.98 2.98
CA LEU A 167 -0.94 15.17 4.17
C LEU A 167 -0.79 15.99 5.46
N LEU A 168 0.20 16.89 5.53
CA LEU A 168 0.38 17.85 6.62
C LEU A 168 -0.74 18.91 6.64
N LEU A 169 -1.08 19.49 5.49
CA LEU A 169 -2.15 20.50 5.36
C LEU A 169 -3.54 19.97 5.76
N LEU A 170 -3.86 18.73 5.36
CA LEU A 170 -5.12 18.05 5.74
C LEU A 170 -5.18 17.71 7.24
N LYS A 171 -4.19 18.13 8.04
CA LYS A 171 -4.14 18.02 9.50
C LYS A 171 -4.41 16.60 9.99
N ILE A 172 -4.02 15.61 9.20
CA ILE A 172 -4.06 14.20 9.61
C ILE A 172 -3.15 14.01 10.83
N ILE A 173 -2.06 14.78 10.90
CA ILE A 173 -1.14 14.87 12.04
C ILE A 173 -1.58 16.03 12.95
N ASN A 174 -2.81 15.98 13.49
CA ASN A 174 -3.17 16.86 14.61
C ASN A 174 -3.13 16.03 15.91
N PRO A 175 -2.04 16.11 16.71
CA PRO A 175 -1.91 15.35 17.96
C PRO A 175 -2.92 15.78 19.04
N MET A 176 -3.76 16.78 18.79
CA MET A 176 -4.76 17.27 19.75
C MET A 176 -6.10 16.49 19.74
N ARG A 177 -6.34 15.57 18.79
CA ARG A 177 -7.58 14.75 18.81
C ARG A 177 -7.50 13.56 19.77
N THR A 178 -6.30 13.11 20.14
CA THR A 178 -6.06 12.01 21.09
C THR A 178 -6.27 12.40 22.55
N LYS A 179 -6.21 13.69 22.91
CA LYS A 179 -6.42 14.13 24.29
C LYS A 179 -7.89 14.18 24.73
N LYS A 180 -8.84 14.20 23.78
CA LYS A 180 -10.28 14.31 24.10
C LYS A 180 -10.97 12.97 24.37
N ASN A 181 -10.37 11.84 23.97
CA ASN A 181 -10.94 10.50 24.16
C ASN A 181 -10.32 9.68 25.31
N MET A 182 -9.37 10.24 26.07
CA MET A 182 -8.82 9.61 27.29
C MET A 182 -9.49 10.10 28.59
N ASN A 183 -10.45 11.03 28.48
CA ASN A 183 -11.26 11.49 29.60
C ASN A 183 -12.73 11.15 29.35
N CYS A 184 -13.07 9.85 29.39
CA CYS A 184 -14.40 9.34 29.67
C CYS A 184 -14.25 8.01 30.40
#